data_AF-A0A359E2N9-F1
#
_entry.id   AF-A0A359E2N9-F1
#
_cell.length_a   1.000
_cell.length_b   1.000
_cell.length_c   1.000
_cell.angle_alpha   90.00
_cell.angle_beta   90.00
_cell.angle_gamma   90.00
#
_symmetry.space_group_name_H-M   'P 1'
#
loop_
_entity.id
_entity.type
_entity.pdbx_description
1 polymer ?
#
loop_
_entity_poly.entity_id
_entity_poly.type
_entity_poly.pdbx_seq_one_letter_code
_entity_poly.pdbx_strand_id
1 'polypeptide(L)'
;MKIRSIFTMLLAAGILVSCGSNKPENTSDTMPDWYLAPPPDTEEFFYAAAEAQSSRQGTALRSAQGNATQAMAAKLEVKVSALQKSFEEEVQSGANANYAATFSYASEQLVNSTLNGVSRDRAECEQLDPEMTGG
;
A
#
# COMPACT_ATOMS: atom_id res chain seq x y z
N MET A 1 -3.91 -59.08 -18.03
CA MET A 1 -3.33 -57.81 -18.55
C MET A 1 -4.35 -56.77 -19.03
N LYS A 2 -5.68 -57.03 -19.02
CA LYS A 2 -6.70 -56.04 -19.47
C LYS A 2 -7.27 -55.18 -18.33
N ILE A 3 -7.26 -55.68 -17.10
CA ILE A 3 -7.86 -54.99 -15.93
C ILE A 3 -6.99 -53.84 -15.40
N ARG A 4 -5.66 -53.94 -15.56
CA ARG A 4 -4.72 -52.85 -15.21
C ARG A 4 -4.92 -51.63 -16.12
N SER A 5 -5.17 -51.86 -17.42
CA SER A 5 -5.38 -50.79 -18.40
C SER A 5 -6.69 -50.02 -18.17
N ILE A 6 -7.74 -50.68 -17.67
CA ILE A 6 -9.02 -50.05 -17.34
C ILE A 6 -8.87 -49.18 -16.08
N PHE A 7 -8.12 -49.64 -15.08
CA PHE A 7 -7.90 -48.90 -13.84
C PHE A 7 -7.07 -47.62 -14.06
N THR A 8 -6.09 -47.67 -14.96
CA THR A 8 -5.28 -46.47 -15.32
C THR A 8 -6.09 -45.43 -16.11
N MET A 9 -7.05 -45.87 -16.93
CA MET A 9 -7.92 -44.96 -17.70
C MET A 9 -8.97 -44.27 -16.83
N LEU A 10 -9.46 -44.94 -15.78
CA LEU A 10 -10.40 -44.35 -14.81
C LEU A 10 -9.72 -43.29 -13.91
N LEU A 11 -8.44 -43.49 -13.56
CA LEU A 11 -7.67 -42.55 -12.74
C LEU A 11 -7.29 -41.27 -13.51
N ALA A 12 -7.08 -41.36 -14.83
CA ALA A 12 -6.76 -40.21 -15.68
C ALA A 12 -7.96 -39.27 -15.91
N ALA A 13 -9.20 -39.78 -15.81
CA ALA A 13 -10.42 -38.98 -15.99
C ALA A 13 -10.79 -38.13 -14.77
N GLY A 14 -10.21 -38.40 -13.59
CA GLY A 14 -10.51 -37.67 -12.35
C GLY A 14 -9.80 -36.32 -12.18
N ILE A 15 -8.82 -36.00 -13.02
CA ILE A 15 -7.93 -34.84 -12.81
C ILE A 15 -8.51 -33.54 -13.41
N LEU A 16 -9.62 -33.60 -14.14
CA LEU A 16 -10.18 -32.43 -14.84
C LEU A 16 -11.26 -31.65 -14.07
N VAL A 17 -11.60 -32.04 -12.83
CA VAL A 17 -12.62 -31.33 -12.00
C VAL A 17 -11.99 -30.47 -10.90
N SER A 18 -10.65 -30.40 -10.80
CA SER A 18 -10.00 -29.44 -9.91
C SER A 18 -9.81 -28.08 -10.60
N CYS A 19 -10.92 -27.47 -11.00
CA CYS A 19 -10.96 -26.05 -11.29
C CYS A 19 -11.65 -25.42 -10.09
N GLY A 20 -10.86 -25.13 -9.06
CA GLY A 20 -11.30 -24.40 -7.88
C GLY A 20 -11.90 -23.08 -8.33
N SER A 21 -13.23 -23.00 -8.30
CA SER A 21 -13.95 -21.74 -8.42
C SER A 21 -13.82 -21.03 -7.08
N ASN A 22 -12.65 -20.46 -6.79
CA ASN A 22 -12.49 -19.50 -5.71
C ASN A 22 -13.26 -18.23 -6.11
N LYS A 23 -14.49 -18.15 -5.60
CA LYS A 23 -15.27 -16.91 -5.60
C LYS A 23 -14.38 -15.84 -4.97
N PRO A 24 -14.17 -14.67 -5.60
CA PRO A 24 -13.46 -13.59 -4.95
C PRO A 24 -14.30 -13.20 -3.74
N GLU A 25 -13.83 -13.54 -2.55
CA GLU A 25 -14.38 -12.94 -1.35
C GLU A 25 -14.05 -11.45 -1.42
N ASN A 26 -15.08 -10.63 -1.21
CA ASN A 26 -14.88 -9.19 -1.17
C ASN A 26 -14.09 -8.90 0.11
N THR A 27 -12.78 -8.71 -0.01
CA THR A 27 -11.87 -8.32 1.07
C THR A 27 -12.23 -6.98 1.73
N SER A 28 -13.25 -6.27 1.22
CA SER A 28 -13.78 -5.05 1.80
C SER A 28 -14.45 -5.27 3.16
N ASP A 29 -15.08 -6.43 3.41
CA ASP A 29 -15.77 -6.68 4.69
C ASP A 29 -14.80 -6.95 5.86
N THR A 30 -13.53 -7.24 5.56
CA THR A 30 -12.50 -7.57 6.55
C THR A 30 -11.61 -6.38 6.90
N MET A 31 -11.73 -5.27 6.17
CA MET A 31 -10.87 -4.11 6.32
C MET A 31 -11.56 -3.06 7.21
N PRO A 32 -10.87 -2.51 8.22
CA PRO A 32 -11.51 -1.56 9.11
C PRO A 32 -11.87 -0.25 8.41
N ASP A 33 -12.95 0.39 8.87
CA ASP A 33 -13.47 1.64 8.29
C ASP A 33 -12.41 2.75 8.23
N TRP A 34 -11.54 2.85 9.23
CA TRP A 34 -10.46 3.85 9.25
C TRP A 34 -9.41 3.63 8.17
N TYR A 35 -9.30 2.43 7.60
CA TYR A 35 -8.41 2.14 6.49
C TYR A 35 -9.08 2.48 5.16
N LEU A 36 -10.35 2.10 4.99
CA LEU A 36 -11.12 2.36 3.77
C LEU A 36 -11.46 3.84 3.60
N ALA A 37 -11.71 4.53 4.71
CA ALA A 37 -11.98 5.95 4.80
C ALA A 37 -11.08 6.58 5.88
N PRO A 38 -9.79 6.81 5.58
CA PRO A 38 -8.87 7.41 6.53
C PRO A 38 -9.31 8.83 6.89
N PRO A 39 -9.03 9.29 8.12
CA PRO A 39 -9.30 10.67 8.51
C PRO A 39 -8.69 11.66 7.50
N PRO A 40 -9.40 12.76 7.19
CA PRO A 40 -8.82 13.80 6.35
C PRO A 40 -7.57 14.38 7.02
N ASP A 41 -6.62 14.81 6.20
CA ASP A 41 -5.47 15.56 6.71
C ASP A 41 -5.93 16.87 7.36
N THR A 42 -5.25 17.25 8.43
CA THR A 42 -5.39 18.55 9.07
C THR A 42 -4.07 19.31 8.99
N GLU A 43 -4.02 20.53 9.53
CA GLU A 43 -2.75 21.27 9.64
C GLU A 43 -1.77 20.61 10.63
N GLU A 44 -2.29 19.86 11.59
CA GLU A 44 -1.51 19.24 12.67
C GLU A 44 -1.16 17.78 12.37
N PHE A 45 -2.02 17.07 11.63
CA PHE A 45 -1.90 15.65 11.40
C PHE A 45 -1.95 15.30 9.92
N PHE A 46 -1.04 14.43 9.53
CA PHE A 46 -0.91 13.93 8.18
C PHE A 46 -0.97 12.40 8.20
N TYR A 47 -1.95 11.83 7.50
CA TYR A 47 -2.23 10.40 7.58
C TYR A 47 -1.91 9.68 6.26
N ALA A 48 -1.46 8.45 6.40
CA ALA A 48 -1.33 7.47 5.32
C ALA A 48 -1.67 6.08 5.86
N ALA A 49 -2.44 5.32 5.08
CA ALA A 49 -2.79 3.94 5.40
C ALA A 49 -2.11 3.01 4.39
N ALA A 50 -1.64 1.86 4.86
CA ALA A 50 -1.09 0.82 4.02
C ALA A 50 -1.26 -0.55 4.68
N GLU A 51 -1.21 -1.58 3.85
CA GLU A 51 -1.32 -2.98 4.26
C GLU A 51 -0.06 -3.75 3.88
N ALA A 52 0.12 -4.90 4.54
CA ALA A 52 1.10 -5.90 4.14
C ALA A 52 0.69 -7.27 4.67
N GLN A 53 1.01 -8.31 3.91
CA GLN A 53 0.74 -9.69 4.26
C GLN A 53 2.04 -10.44 4.55
N SER A 54 2.04 -11.25 5.61
CA SER A 54 3.15 -12.16 5.92
C SER A 54 2.67 -13.32 6.79
N SER A 55 3.33 -14.47 6.66
CA SER A 55 3.12 -15.62 7.57
C SER A 55 3.50 -15.32 9.02
N ARG A 56 4.29 -14.27 9.26
CA ARG A 56 4.65 -13.81 10.60
C ARG A 56 4.04 -12.43 10.84
N GLN A 57 3.11 -12.35 11.79
CA GLN A 57 2.41 -11.10 12.15
C GLN A 57 3.38 -9.93 12.39
N GLY A 58 4.47 -10.16 13.14
CA GLY A 58 5.46 -9.10 13.39
C GLY A 58 6.16 -8.58 12.13
N THR A 59 6.32 -9.42 11.10
CA THR A 59 6.86 -8.98 9.81
C THR A 59 5.80 -8.24 9.01
N ALA A 60 4.56 -8.75 8.97
CA ALA A 60 3.43 -8.05 8.34
C ALA A 60 3.27 -6.63 8.90
N LEU A 61 3.27 -6.47 10.22
CA LEU A 61 3.16 -5.16 10.88
C LEU A 61 4.28 -4.20 10.50
N ARG A 62 5.54 -4.67 10.50
CA ARG A 62 6.68 -3.81 10.13
C ARG A 62 6.64 -3.44 8.65
N SER A 63 6.26 -4.37 7.78
CA SER A 63 6.10 -4.10 6.35
C SER A 63 4.96 -3.13 6.08
N ALA A 64 3.81 -3.30 6.73
CA ALA A 64 2.68 -2.38 6.61
C ALA A 64 3.06 -0.97 7.08
N GLN A 65 3.77 -0.86 8.21
CA GLN A 65 4.29 0.42 8.68
C GLN A 65 5.28 1.04 7.69
N GLY A 66 6.20 0.25 7.12
CA GLY A 66 7.12 0.72 6.09
C GLY A 66 6.40 1.23 4.83
N ASN A 67 5.39 0.49 4.38
CA ASN A 67 4.54 0.87 3.24
C ASN A 67 3.77 2.16 3.54
N ALA A 68 3.23 2.32 4.75
CA ALA A 68 2.50 3.52 5.16
C ALA A 68 3.43 4.75 5.20
N THR A 69 4.66 4.60 5.68
CA THR A 69 5.67 5.67 5.66
C THR A 69 6.04 6.06 4.22
N GLN A 70 6.16 5.10 3.31
CA GLN A 70 6.41 5.39 1.89
C GLN A 70 5.23 6.11 1.24
N ALA A 71 4.00 5.66 1.50
CA ALA A 71 2.79 6.34 1.03
C ALA A 71 2.69 7.78 1.57
N MET A 72 3.07 7.98 2.83
CA MET A 72 3.16 9.31 3.44
C MET A 72 4.20 10.19 2.72
N ALA A 73 5.40 9.66 2.44
CA ALA A 73 6.45 10.39 1.73
C ALA A 73 5.99 10.82 0.33
N ALA A 74 5.39 9.91 -0.44
CA ALA A 74 4.86 10.21 -1.77
C ALA A 74 3.76 11.28 -1.72
N LYS A 75 2.86 11.22 -0.73
CA LYS A 75 1.82 12.22 -0.54
C LYS A 75 2.40 13.58 -0.16
N LEU A 76 3.45 13.62 0.65
CA LEU A 76 4.17 14.85 1.01
C LEU A 76 4.87 15.45 -0.21
N GLU A 77 5.55 14.63 -1.01
CA GLU A 77 6.18 15.04 -2.26
C GLU A 77 5.19 15.77 -3.19
N VAL A 78 4.01 15.18 -3.41
CA VAL A 78 2.95 15.81 -4.21
C VAL A 78 2.53 17.17 -3.65
N LYS A 79 2.37 17.30 -2.33
CA LYS A 79 2.02 18.59 -1.69
C LYS A 79 3.13 19.63 -1.86
N VAL A 80 4.39 19.25 -1.68
CA VAL A 80 5.54 20.14 -1.84
C VAL A 80 5.68 20.59 -3.29
N SER A 81 5.54 19.68 -4.26
CA SER A 81 5.56 20.03 -5.68
C SER A 81 4.41 20.97 -6.06
N ALA A 82 3.22 20.77 -5.49
CA ALA A 82 2.10 21.69 -5.71
C ALA A 82 2.39 23.09 -5.13
N LEU A 83 2.97 23.17 -3.93
CA LEU A 83 3.38 24.44 -3.32
C LEU A 83 4.47 25.15 -4.15
N GLN A 84 5.46 24.41 -4.64
CA GLN A 84 6.50 24.94 -5.51
C GLN A 84 5.91 25.53 -6.79
N LYS A 85 4.98 24.83 -7.44
CA LYS A 85 4.29 25.34 -8.62
C LYS A 85 3.51 26.62 -8.33
N SER A 86 2.74 26.65 -7.25
CA SER A 86 1.99 27.86 -6.84
C SER A 86 2.93 29.03 -6.57
N PHE A 87 4.08 28.78 -5.93
CA PHE A 87 5.09 29.81 -5.68
C PHE A 87 5.73 30.31 -6.98
N GLU A 88 6.09 29.42 -7.90
CA GLU A 88 6.62 29.78 -9.22
C GLU A 88 5.65 30.68 -10.01
N GLU A 89 4.36 30.34 -10.00
CA GLU A 89 3.30 31.15 -10.64
C GLU A 89 3.19 32.55 -10.00
N GLU A 90 3.27 32.64 -8.67
CA GLU A 90 3.22 33.92 -7.95
C GLU A 90 4.46 34.79 -8.22
N VAL A 91 5.67 34.21 -8.15
CA VAL A 91 6.91 34.96 -8.33
C VAL A 91 7.24 35.26 -9.80
N GLN A 92 6.76 34.48 -10.76
CA GLN A 92 6.84 34.83 -12.19
C GLN A 92 6.00 36.07 -12.52
N SER A 93 5.00 36.42 -11.69
CA SER A 93 4.25 37.66 -11.83
C SER A 93 4.99 38.92 -11.32
N GLY A 94 6.19 38.78 -10.73
CA GLY A 94 6.97 39.89 -10.14
C GLY A 94 8.49 39.78 -10.30
N ALA A 95 9.23 40.79 -9.82
CA ALA A 95 10.69 40.93 -10.01
C ALA A 95 11.58 39.91 -9.24
N ASN A 96 11.02 38.83 -8.71
CA ASN A 96 11.63 37.97 -7.68
C ASN A 96 12.12 36.60 -8.20
N ALA A 97 12.39 36.45 -9.50
CA ALA A 97 12.75 35.18 -10.14
C ALA A 97 13.92 34.41 -9.49
N ASN A 98 14.81 35.10 -8.75
CA ASN A 98 15.95 34.47 -8.08
C ASN A 98 15.56 33.64 -6.83
N TYR A 99 14.40 33.91 -6.22
CA TYR A 99 13.92 33.19 -5.03
C TYR A 99 13.29 31.83 -5.39
N ALA A 100 12.72 31.70 -6.58
CA ALA A 100 12.13 30.45 -7.10
C ALA A 100 13.14 29.29 -7.10
N ALA A 101 14.34 29.53 -7.61
CA ALA A 101 15.38 28.52 -7.72
C ALA A 101 15.89 28.03 -6.34
N THR A 102 15.97 28.94 -5.36
CA THR A 102 16.43 28.60 -4.00
C THR A 102 15.37 27.79 -3.24
N PHE A 103 14.09 28.16 -3.36
CA PHE A 103 12.99 27.42 -2.75
C PHE A 103 12.86 26.00 -3.32
N SER A 104 12.97 25.88 -4.64
CA SER A 104 12.95 24.60 -5.37
C SER A 104 13.99 23.60 -4.83
N TYR A 105 15.23 24.05 -4.69
CA TYR A 105 16.34 23.22 -4.21
C TYR A 105 16.19 22.79 -2.75
N ALA A 106 15.61 23.64 -1.88
CA ALA A 106 15.36 23.29 -0.49
C ALA A 106 14.23 22.24 -0.35
N SER A 107 13.18 22.41 -1.14
CA SER A 107 12.05 21.49 -1.21
C SER A 107 12.46 20.08 -1.66
N GLU A 108 13.27 19.97 -2.72
CA GLU A 108 13.81 18.68 -3.19
C GLU A 108 14.64 17.95 -2.13
N GLN A 109 15.48 18.70 -1.39
CA GLN A 109 16.27 18.12 -0.29
C GLN A 109 15.42 17.61 0.86
N LEU A 110 14.32 18.29 1.19
CA LEU A 110 13.40 17.87 2.25
C LEU A 110 12.61 16.62 1.87
N VAL A 111 12.16 16.53 0.61
CA VAL A 111 11.47 15.33 0.10
C VAL A 111 12.41 14.11 0.10
N ASN A 112 13.68 14.30 -0.26
CA ASN A 112 14.68 13.23 -0.27
C ASN A 112 15.25 12.90 1.12
N SER A 113 14.90 13.69 2.15
CA SER A 113 15.25 13.39 3.53
C SER A 113 14.30 12.34 4.08
N THR A 114 14.85 11.27 4.67
CA THR A 114 14.06 10.21 5.29
C THR A 114 13.08 10.78 6.32
N LEU A 115 11.80 10.40 6.21
CA LEU A 115 10.80 10.67 7.23
C LEU A 115 11.18 9.96 8.54
N ASN A 116 11.79 10.70 9.47
CA ASN A 116 12.15 10.22 10.79
C ASN A 116 11.12 10.72 11.81
N GLY A 117 10.70 9.82 12.72
CA GLY A 117 9.74 10.16 13.78
C GLY A 117 8.27 9.93 13.45
N VAL A 118 7.95 9.29 12.31
CA VAL A 118 6.58 8.87 11.99
C VAL A 118 6.12 7.81 13.01
N SER A 119 5.05 8.11 13.73
CA SER A 119 4.42 7.20 14.69
C SER A 119 3.20 6.52 14.09
N ARG A 120 2.86 5.35 14.64
CA ARG A 120 1.70 4.56 14.23
C ARG A 120 0.50 4.93 15.08
N ASP A 121 -0.54 5.49 14.46
CA ASP A 121 -1.84 5.76 15.11
C ASP A 121 -2.63 4.47 15.35
N ARG A 122 -2.86 3.70 14.27
CA ARG A 122 -3.66 2.47 14.28
C ARG A 122 -2.98 1.33 13.53
N ALA A 123 -3.28 0.10 13.95
CA ALA A 123 -2.95 -1.12 13.23
C ALA A 123 -3.89 -2.25 13.63
N GLU A 124 -4.36 -2.98 12.63
CA GLU A 124 -5.15 -4.18 12.79
C GLU A 124 -4.47 -5.31 12.00
N CYS A 125 -4.56 -6.53 12.52
CA CYS A 125 -4.02 -7.72 11.88
C CYS A 125 -5.09 -8.79 11.89
N GLU A 126 -5.52 -9.19 10.70
CA GLU A 126 -6.35 -10.38 10.54
C GLU A 126 -5.45 -11.60 10.32
N GLN A 127 -5.78 -12.71 10.97
CA GLN A 127 -5.08 -13.97 10.73
C GLN A 127 -5.77 -14.65 9.54
N LEU A 128 -5.05 -14.75 8.42
CA LEU A 128 -5.53 -15.53 7.29
C LEU A 128 -5.52 -17.01 7.69
N ASP A 129 -6.71 -17.59 7.89
CA ASP A 129 -6.86 -18.99 8.25
C ASP A 129 -6.19 -19.89 7.21
N PRO A 130 -5.42 -20.92 7.64
CA PRO A 130 -4.68 -21.78 6.73
C PRO A 130 -5.57 -22.62 5.79
N GLU A 131 -6.88 -22.73 6.05
CA GLU A 131 -7.84 -23.35 5.12
C GLU A 131 -8.06 -22.53 3.83
N MET A 132 -7.67 -21.25 3.81
CA MET A 132 -7.73 -20.39 2.62
C MET A 132 -6.44 -20.46 1.78
N THR A 133 -5.39 -21.10 2.29
CA THR A 133 -4.15 -21.41 1.55
C THR A 133 -4.06 -22.92 1.38
N GLY A 134 -4.90 -23.47 0.50
CA GLY A 134 -5.01 -24.91 0.24
C GLY A 134 -3.65 -25.59 0.06
N GLY A 135 -3.43 -26.63 0.88
CA GLY A 135 -2.41 -27.66 0.70
C GLY A 135 -3.06 -28.99 0.42
#